data_AF-H1SGQ9-F1
#
_entry.id   AF-H1SGQ9-F1
#
_cell.length_a   1.000
_cell.length_b   1.000
_cell.length_c   1.000
_cell.angle_alpha   90.00
_cell.angle_beta   90.00
_cell.angle_gamma   90.00
#
_symmetry.space_group_name_H-M   'P 1'
#
loop_
_entity.id
_entity.type
_entity.pdbx_description
1 polymer ?
#
loop_
_entity_poly.entity_id
_entity_poly.type
_entity_poly.pdbx_seq_one_letter_code
_entity_poly.pdbx_strand_id
1 'polypeptide(L)'
;MIMTVGVYGLVAGIVKLDDAGLYLSQKASAGARAIGRGILRLAPWLMRALSVIGTAAMFLVGGGILVHGIPAVHHLAEPATEMLAGVPMIGTGLGMLSPVLINALTGVVAGALVTAIVGIAKLGMRALRPSAS
;
A
#
# COMPACT_ATOMS: atom_id res chain seq x y z
N MET A 1 -14.30 -12.06 6.75
CA MET A 1 -13.76 -13.45 6.77
C MET A 1 -13.02 -13.78 5.49
N ILE A 2 -13.60 -13.59 4.30
CA ILE A 2 -12.91 -13.85 3.01
C ILE A 2 -11.56 -13.10 2.92
N MET A 3 -11.53 -11.81 3.25
CA MET A 3 -10.28 -11.03 3.22
C MET A 3 -9.24 -11.54 4.22
N THR A 4 -9.67 -11.92 5.43
CA THR A 4 -8.80 -12.45 6.49
C THR A 4 -8.13 -13.74 6.04
N VAL A 5 -8.92 -14.68 5.52
CA VAL A 5 -8.43 -15.95 4.98
C VAL A 5 -7.56 -15.72 3.73
N GLY A 6 -7.98 -14.82 2.84
CA GLY A 6 -7.26 -14.49 1.61
C GLY A 6 -5.89 -13.90 1.87
N VAL A 7 -5.78 -12.90 2.74
CA VAL A 7 -4.50 -12.22 3.04
C VAL A 7 -3.56 -13.17 3.80
N TYR A 8 -4.02 -13.83 4.87
CA TYR A 8 -3.16 -14.75 5.60
C TYR A 8 -2.79 -15.99 4.78
N GLY A 9 -3.71 -16.51 3.97
CA GLY A 9 -3.45 -17.61 3.06
C GLY A 9 -2.43 -17.24 1.97
N LEU A 10 -2.54 -16.04 1.39
CA LEU A 10 -1.56 -15.54 0.43
C LEU A 10 -0.17 -15.41 1.07
N VAL A 11 -0.07 -14.76 2.21
CA VAL A 11 1.21 -14.57 2.93
C VAL A 11 1.82 -15.92 3.32
N ALA A 12 1.02 -16.85 3.87
CA ALA A 12 1.46 -18.19 4.22
C ALA A 12 1.94 -18.99 2.99
N GLY A 13 1.25 -18.84 1.85
CA GLY A 13 1.65 -19.44 0.59
C GLY A 13 3.02 -18.93 0.12
N ILE A 14 3.25 -17.62 0.19
CA ILE A 14 4.51 -16.99 -0.22
C ILE A 14 5.68 -17.45 0.66
N VAL A 15 5.50 -17.43 1.98
CA VAL A 15 6.53 -17.89 2.94
C VAL A 15 6.87 -19.36 2.69
N LYS A 16 5.85 -20.20 2.45
CA LYS A 16 6.08 -21.63 2.20
C LYS A 16 6.77 -21.91 0.87
N LEU A 17 6.54 -21.07 -0.15
CA LEU A 17 7.28 -21.14 -1.41
C LEU A 17 8.75 -20.76 -1.23
N ASP A 18 9.06 -19.78 -0.39
CA ASP A 18 10.44 -19.39 -0.07
C ASP A 18 11.19 -20.53 0.65
N ASP A 19 10.57 -21.12 1.67
CA ASP A 19 11.09 -22.30 2.38
C ASP A 19 11.29 -23.51 1.43
N ALA A 20 10.33 -23.75 0.52
CA ALA A 20 10.44 -24.80 -0.49
C ALA A 20 11.57 -24.52 -1.50
N GLY A 21 11.77 -23.27 -1.88
CA GLY A 21 12.88 -22.82 -2.72
C GLY A 21 14.24 -23.10 -2.08
N LEU A 22 14.37 -22.79 -0.78
CA LEU A 22 15.55 -23.11 0.02
C LEU A 22 15.79 -24.62 0.08
N TYR A 23 14.76 -25.40 0.40
CA TYR A 23 14.86 -26.86 0.45
C TYR A 23 15.31 -27.47 -0.88
N LEU A 24 14.74 -27.03 -2.01
CA LEU A 24 15.11 -27.50 -3.35
C LEU A 24 16.54 -27.10 -3.73
N SER A 25 17.01 -25.93 -3.30
CA SER A 25 18.38 -25.46 -3.54
C SER A 25 19.46 -26.29 -2.85
N GLN A 26 19.10 -27.06 -1.82
CA GLN A 26 20.02 -27.90 -1.07
C GLN A 26 20.10 -29.33 -1.62
N LYS A 27 19.19 -29.74 -2.52
CA LYS A 27 19.20 -31.09 -3.12
C LYS A 27 20.43 -31.31 -4.02
N ALA A 28 20.85 -32.57 -4.12
CA ALA A 28 21.96 -32.99 -4.97
C ALA A 28 21.66 -32.88 -6.48
N SER A 29 20.38 -33.00 -6.87
CA SER A 29 19.94 -32.86 -8.27
C SER A 29 20.14 -31.44 -8.78
N ALA A 30 20.89 -31.28 -9.88
CA ALA A 30 21.16 -29.99 -10.50
C ALA A 30 19.89 -29.26 -10.94
N GLY A 31 18.89 -29.99 -11.45
CA GLY A 31 17.59 -29.43 -11.86
C GLY A 31 16.79 -28.89 -10.68
N ALA A 32 16.68 -29.67 -9.60
CA ALA A 32 16.03 -29.21 -8.36
C ALA A 32 16.75 -27.98 -7.78
N ARG A 33 18.09 -27.97 -7.85
CA ARG A 33 18.91 -26.84 -7.40
C ARG A 33 18.70 -25.57 -8.20
N ALA A 34 18.51 -25.70 -9.51
CA ALA A 34 18.26 -24.58 -10.41
C ALA A 34 16.87 -23.97 -10.14
N ILE A 35 15.85 -24.82 -9.99
CA ILE A 35 14.49 -24.39 -9.65
C ILE A 35 14.46 -23.70 -8.29
N GLY A 36 15.06 -24.30 -7.26
CA GLY A 36 15.12 -23.70 -5.92
C GLY A 36 15.78 -22.33 -5.91
N ARG A 37 16.90 -22.17 -6.63
CA ARG A 37 17.57 -20.87 -6.81
C ARG A 37 16.73 -19.87 -7.60
N GLY A 38 15.93 -20.34 -8.56
CA GLY A 38 14.97 -19.50 -9.29
C GLY A 38 13.91 -18.92 -8.35
N ILE A 39 13.30 -19.76 -7.52
CA ILE A 39 12.28 -19.35 -6.54
C ILE A 39 12.86 -18.34 -5.53
N LEU A 40 14.03 -18.64 -4.95
CA LEU A 40 14.72 -17.76 -4.01
C LEU A 40 15.06 -16.38 -4.60
N ARG A 41 15.31 -16.30 -5.92
CA ARG A 41 15.55 -15.01 -6.59
C ARG A 41 14.28 -14.17 -6.78
N LEU A 42 13.13 -14.82 -6.90
CA LEU A 42 11.84 -14.15 -7.04
C LEU A 42 11.28 -13.66 -5.70
N ALA A 43 11.58 -14.35 -4.59
CA ALA A 43 11.08 -14.00 -3.28
C ALA A 43 11.34 -12.53 -2.87
N PRO A 44 12.55 -11.94 -3.02
CA PRO A 44 12.79 -10.54 -2.69
C PRO A 44 11.99 -9.57 -3.55
N TRP A 45 11.77 -9.89 -4.82
CA TRP A 45 11.02 -9.04 -5.74
C TRP A 45 9.53 -9.04 -5.36
N LEU A 46 8.98 -10.20 -5.05
CA LEU A 46 7.59 -10.35 -4.60
C LEU A 46 7.34 -9.59 -3.28
N MET A 47 8.24 -9.71 -2.30
CA MET A 47 8.13 -9.00 -1.02
C MET A 47 8.17 -7.47 -1.19
N ARG A 48 9.02 -6.96 -2.09
CA ARG A 48 9.07 -5.53 -2.43
C ARG A 48 7.80 -5.06 -3.14
N ALA A 49 7.32 -5.82 -4.11
CA ALA A 49 6.09 -5.51 -4.83
C ALA A 49 4.88 -5.46 -3.88
N LEU A 50 4.75 -6.43 -2.99
CA LEU A 50 3.71 -6.44 -1.96
C LEU A 50 3.80 -5.26 -1.00
N SER A 51 5.01 -4.80 -0.66
CA SER A 51 5.19 -3.62 0.19
C SER A 51 4.69 -2.35 -0.48
N VAL A 52 4.99 -2.16 -1.78
CA VAL A 52 4.51 -1.01 -2.54
C VAL A 52 3.00 -1.07 -2.75
N ILE A 53 2.48 -2.23 -3.15
CA ILE A 53 1.04 -2.44 -3.35
C ILE A 53 0.29 -2.25 -2.03
N GLY A 54 0.79 -2.83 -0.94
CA GLY A 54 0.24 -2.68 0.39
C GLY A 54 0.20 -1.23 0.85
N THR A 55 1.27 -0.47 0.61
CA THR A 55 1.33 0.96 0.92
C THR A 55 0.31 1.75 0.10
N ALA A 56 0.24 1.51 -1.21
CA ALA A 56 -0.76 2.15 -2.07
C ALA A 56 -2.19 1.82 -1.62
N ALA A 57 -2.45 0.57 -1.24
CA ALA A 57 -3.74 0.13 -0.71
C ALA A 57 -4.07 0.82 0.62
N MET A 58 -3.10 1.00 1.53
CA MET A 58 -3.32 1.71 2.80
C MET A 58 -3.71 3.17 2.57
N PHE A 59 -3.09 3.87 1.61
CA PHE A 59 -3.51 5.23 1.26
C PHE A 59 -4.90 5.27 0.63
N LEU A 60 -5.18 4.34 -0.30
CA LEU A 60 -6.50 4.26 -0.93
C LEU A 60 -7.61 3.99 0.10
N VAL A 61 -7.41 3.03 1.00
CA VAL A 61 -8.38 2.66 2.03
C VAL A 61 -8.53 3.79 3.05
N GLY A 62 -7.41 4.34 3.53
CA GLY A 62 -7.42 5.45 4.49
C GLY A 62 -8.08 6.71 3.94
N GLY A 63 -7.77 7.08 2.69
CA GLY A 63 -8.41 8.21 2.03
C GLY A 63 -9.90 8.00 1.79
N GLY A 64 -10.32 6.79 1.42
CA GLY A 64 -11.74 6.44 1.33
C GLY A 64 -12.47 6.61 2.66
N ILE A 65 -11.85 6.19 3.78
CA ILE A 65 -12.40 6.41 5.12
C ILE A 65 -12.56 7.91 5.43
N LEU A 66 -11.58 8.74 5.06
CA LEU A 66 -11.65 10.20 5.28
C LEU A 66 -12.73 10.88 4.43
N VAL A 67 -12.79 10.55 3.14
CA VAL A 67 -13.77 11.13 2.20
C VAL A 67 -15.20 10.82 2.63
N HIS A 68 -15.47 9.61 3.14
CA HIS A 68 -16.83 9.23 3.57
C HIS A 68 -17.10 9.57 5.04
N GLY A 69 -16.08 9.60 5.88
CA GLY A 69 -16.22 9.83 7.32
C GLY A 69 -16.28 11.31 7.73
N ILE A 70 -15.81 12.23 6.88
CA ILE A 70 -15.76 13.66 7.18
C ILE A 70 -16.55 14.43 6.10
N PRO A 71 -17.73 15.00 6.44
CA PRO A 71 -18.57 15.71 5.46
C PRO A 71 -17.85 16.84 4.72
N ALA A 72 -16.95 17.57 5.39
CA ALA A 72 -16.16 18.62 4.77
C ALA A 72 -15.19 18.08 3.69
N VAL A 73 -14.60 16.90 3.90
CA VAL A 73 -13.72 16.25 2.91
C VAL A 73 -14.54 15.71 1.75
N HIS A 74 -15.74 15.18 2.03
CA HIS A 74 -16.69 14.73 1.01
C HIS A 74 -17.05 15.83 0.02
N HIS A 75 -17.47 17.00 0.51
CA HIS A 75 -17.86 18.13 -0.33
C HIS A 75 -16.70 18.76 -1.11
N LEU A 76 -15.46 18.61 -0.63
CA LEU A 76 -14.28 19.03 -1.40
C LEU A 76 -13.91 18.00 -2.49
N ALA A 77 -14.24 16.73 -2.28
CA ALA A 77 -14.00 15.65 -3.23
C ALA A 77 -15.10 15.55 -4.31
N GLU A 78 -16.37 15.84 -3.99
CA GLU A 78 -17.52 15.78 -4.90
C GLU A 78 -17.28 16.52 -6.23
N PRO A 79 -16.89 17.82 -6.25
CA PRO A 79 -16.70 18.57 -7.49
C PRO A 79 -15.57 18.01 -8.36
N ALA A 80 -14.50 17.51 -7.73
CA ALA A 80 -13.39 16.88 -8.43
C ALA A 80 -13.84 15.56 -9.10
N THR A 81 -14.73 14.82 -8.44
CA THR A 81 -15.31 13.57 -8.94
C THR A 81 -16.24 13.82 -10.13
N GLU A 82 -17.09 14.85 -10.04
CA GLU A 82 -18.00 15.24 -11.12
C GLU A 82 -17.26 15.81 -12.34
N MET A 83 -16.22 16.62 -12.15
CA MET A 83 -15.37 17.10 -13.25
C MET A 83 -14.70 15.94 -13.99
N LEU A 84 -14.22 14.92 -13.27
CA LEU A 84 -13.59 13.74 -13.87
C LEU A 84 -14.61 12.82 -14.56
N ALA A 85 -15.85 12.76 -14.06
CA ALA A 85 -16.93 11.98 -14.65
C ALA A 85 -17.58 12.66 -15.87
N GLY A 86 -17.51 13.99 -15.98
CA GLY A 86 -18.10 14.77 -17.06
C GLY A 86 -17.29 14.83 -18.36
N VAL A 87 -16.07 14.26 -18.42
CA VAL A 87 -15.23 14.27 -19.63
C VAL A 87 -15.67 13.16 -20.59
N PRO A 88 -16.36 13.45 -21.71
CA PRO A 88 -16.96 12.43 -22.57
C PRO A 88 -15.93 11.61 -23.36
N MET A 89 -14.70 12.12 -23.49
CA MET A 89 -13.60 11.49 -24.22
C MET A 89 -12.91 10.37 -23.42
N ILE A 90 -13.26 10.25 -22.14
CA ILE A 90 -12.65 9.36 -21.16
C ILE A 90 -13.69 8.27 -20.87
N GLY A 91 -13.70 7.23 -21.70
CA GLY A 91 -14.71 6.16 -21.68
C GLY A 91 -14.87 5.46 -20.34
N THR A 92 -15.99 4.74 -20.21
CA THR A 92 -16.49 3.95 -19.06
C THR A 92 -15.44 3.37 -18.10
N GLY A 93 -14.25 2.98 -18.56
CA GLY A 93 -13.16 2.48 -17.71
C GLY A 93 -12.53 3.50 -16.77
N LEU A 94 -12.34 4.75 -17.17
CA LEU A 94 -11.70 5.78 -16.33
C LEU A 94 -12.69 6.41 -15.33
N GLY A 95 -13.98 6.46 -15.67
CA GLY A 95 -15.04 6.80 -14.72
C GLY A 95 -15.14 5.83 -13.53
N MET A 96 -14.83 4.55 -13.74
CA MET A 96 -14.77 3.56 -12.63
C MET A 96 -13.54 3.75 -11.73
N LEU A 97 -12.48 4.36 -12.25
CA LEU A 97 -11.23 4.60 -11.50
C LEU A 97 -11.22 5.96 -10.80
N SER A 98 -12.14 6.88 -11.13
CA SER A 98 -12.16 8.21 -10.51
C SER A 98 -12.29 8.17 -8.98
N PRO A 99 -13.15 7.34 -8.35
CA PRO A 99 -13.24 7.32 -6.88
C PRO A 99 -11.99 6.68 -6.26
N VAL A 100 -11.41 5.68 -6.93
CA VAL A 100 -10.16 5.00 -6.52
C VAL A 100 -9.01 6.00 -6.48
N LEU A 101 -8.87 6.83 -7.52
CA LEU A 101 -7.83 7.85 -7.62
C LEU A 101 -8.02 8.99 -6.62
N ILE A 102 -9.24 9.48 -6.45
CA ILE A 102 -9.55 10.55 -5.48
C ILE A 102 -9.31 10.09 -4.05
N ASN A 103 -9.74 8.87 -3.71
CA ASN A 103 -9.47 8.28 -2.39
C ASN A 103 -7.96 8.12 -2.17
N ALA A 104 -7.22 7.57 -3.15
CA ALA A 104 -5.77 7.43 -3.05
C ALA A 104 -5.07 8.78 -2.86
N LEU A 105 -5.43 9.80 -3.65
CA LEU A 105 -4.85 11.14 -3.55
C LEU A 105 -5.14 11.77 -2.19
N THR A 106 -6.39 11.69 -1.74
CA THR A 106 -6.82 12.21 -0.43
C THR A 106 -6.04 11.53 0.70
N GLY A 107 -5.87 10.21 0.64
CA GLY A 107 -5.08 9.46 1.60
C GLY A 107 -3.60 9.88 1.62
N VAL A 108 -2.99 10.09 0.45
CA VAL A 108 -1.61 10.57 0.34
C VAL A 108 -1.45 11.97 0.92
N VAL A 109 -2.35 12.90 0.57
CA VAL A 109 -2.33 14.27 1.09
C VAL A 109 -2.50 14.27 2.62
N ALA A 110 -3.48 13.53 3.14
CA ALA A 110 -3.69 13.41 4.58
C ALA A 110 -2.47 12.81 5.29
N GLY A 111 -1.88 11.74 4.73
CA GLY A 111 -0.67 11.12 5.27
C GLY A 111 0.52 12.07 5.29
N ALA A 112 0.71 12.86 4.23
CA ALA A 112 1.76 13.87 4.15
C ALA A 112 1.55 14.99 5.20
N LEU A 113 0.32 15.48 5.35
CA LEU A 113 -0.03 16.49 6.36
C LEU A 113 0.23 16.00 7.78
N VAL A 114 -0.24 14.79 8.12
CA VAL A 114 -0.01 14.20 9.45
C VAL A 114 1.49 14.05 9.72
N THR A 115 2.25 13.56 8.73
CA THR A 115 3.70 13.38 8.88
C THR A 115 4.42 14.70 9.07
N ALA A 116 4.02 15.76 8.36
CA ALA A 116 4.58 17.10 8.52
C ALA A 116 4.29 17.68 9.92
N ILE A 117 3.05 17.59 10.39
CA ILE A 117 2.63 18.06 11.72
C ILE A 117 3.42 17.33 12.82
N VAL A 118 3.50 15.99 12.75
CA VAL A 118 4.24 15.19 13.72
C VAL A 118 5.74 15.49 13.66
N GLY A 119 6.28 15.75 12.47
CA GLY A 119 7.67 16.17 12.29
C GLY A 119 7.98 17.49 13.00
N ILE A 120 7.15 18.51 12.79
CA ILE A 120 7.26 19.82 13.45
C ILE A 120 7.10 19.68 14.96
N ALA A 121 6.10 18.93 15.42
CA ALA A 121 5.89 18.68 16.85
C ALA A 121 7.10 17.99 17.51
N LYS A 122 7.69 16.99 16.85
CA LYS A 122 8.92 16.32 17.33
C LYS A 122 10.12 17.27 17.38
N LEU A 123 10.25 18.18 16.42
CA LEU A 123 11.30 19.21 16.43
C LEU A 123 11.12 20.16 17.62
N GLY A 124 9.90 20.66 17.85
CA GLY A 124 9.58 21.50 19.00
C GLY A 124 9.82 20.79 20.34
N MET A 125 9.40 19.52 20.47
CA MET A 125 9.64 18.72 21.68
C MET A 125 11.14 18.50 21.95
N ARG A 126 11.97 18.34 20.91
CA ARG A 126 13.42 18.22 21.07
C ARG A 126 14.06 19.53 21.53
N ALA A 127 13.57 20.67 21.05
CA ALA A 127 14.04 21.99 21.49
C ALA A 127 13.67 22.29 22.95
N LEU A 128 12.58 21.69 23.46
CA LEU A 128 12.11 21.85 24.83
C LEU A 128 12.67 20.83 25.82
N ARG A 129 13.40 19.79 25.37
CA ARG A 129 14.05 18.84 26.28
C ARG A 129 15.28 19.49 26.90
N PRO A 130 15.30 19.77 28.22
CA PRO A 130 16.48 20.28 28.89
C PRO A 130 17.58 19.22 28.76
N SER A 131 18.79 19.67 28.42
CA SER A 131 19.98 18.82 28.43
C SER A 131 20.09 18.19 29.81
N ALA A 132 19.89 16.88 29.90
CA ALA A 132 20.15 16.13 31.13
C ALA A 132 21.64 16.28 31.44
N SER A 133 21.94 17.13 32.41
CA SER A 133 23.25 17.28 33.07
C SER A 133 23.36 16.32 34.23
#